data_AF-A0A3S4U5M0-F1
#
_entry.id   AF-A0A3S4U5M0-F1
#
_cell.length_a   1.000
_cell.length_b   1.000
_cell.length_c   1.000
_cell.angle_alpha   90.00
_cell.angle_beta   90.00
_cell.angle_gamma   90.00
#
_symmetry.space_group_name_H-M   'P 1'
#
loop_
_entity.id
_entity.type
_entity.pdbx_description
1 polymer ?
#
loop_
_entity_poly.entity_id
_entity_poly.type
_entity_poly.pdbx_seq_one_letter_code
_entity_poly.pdbx_strand_id
1 'polypeptide(L)'
;MILEFNFTYLANNEIFEYLLCFYAKNYHFEFKKERENYTLKISGEEEELKEFCNTLSKMSYSVFLKDFEIKAASDLNFLKSEEREYEKYPLLTHLNAKAYQENSILIENEWGIFCESELKINDIFVKITKENFNTFLEESLKKLKNNEAIYLKNHRGIYEISPFCGEFNGDFLMPLKADFLRSIFVCNDQILKLLASVEKPLLSLKISAIFRQKHALNFNEFKVKLADDLFLYALGLKFEDSHFLSFKKLQSFNEEFELLNFEDRLVVLRGFDFIAKRAKELIFSKEDKNMARLSYLASLRGERALILELSEDYEDILLLNRELNLLQLKLPKHTKELYEEIRKDETGARLLTNFQKEFALLDEALETQNNFFSLFGILGRILGLNSNLKEAAFALLALADNAKIPRGVKIDYRLKENKEFDYTRTLRSAMSFMLAGVEKNNIAYGAVESLGYFLRDTYDDLRDKKQVDEALISGSLFSHKSLLKITLKHLKNSNLSDVPLYI
;
A
#
# COMPACT_ATOMS: atom_id res chain seq x y z
N MET A 1 -0.81 23.62 36.17
CA MET A 1 0.20 22.61 35.78
C MET A 1 0.38 22.61 34.26
N ILE A 2 1.45 22.04 33.71
CA ILE A 2 1.66 21.92 32.26
C ILE A 2 1.97 20.46 31.91
N LEU A 3 1.27 19.93 30.90
CA LEU A 3 1.58 18.64 30.27
C LEU A 3 2.12 18.87 28.87
N GLU A 4 3.22 18.19 28.54
CA GLU A 4 3.81 18.11 27.21
C GLU A 4 3.56 16.72 26.62
N PHE A 5 2.93 16.70 25.45
CA PHE A 5 2.69 15.51 24.64
C PHE A 5 3.64 15.56 23.45
N ASN A 6 4.49 14.55 23.30
CA ASN A 6 5.34 14.40 22.12
C ASN A 6 4.86 13.19 21.32
N PHE A 7 4.63 13.39 20.03
CA PHE A 7 4.18 12.35 19.10
C PHE A 7 5.20 12.19 17.98
N THR A 8 5.40 10.95 17.55
CA THR A 8 6.09 10.62 16.30
C THR A 8 5.05 10.27 15.23
N TYR A 9 4.90 11.13 14.23
CA TYR A 9 3.92 11.00 13.15
C TYR A 9 4.62 10.95 11.80
N LEU A 10 4.43 9.86 11.06
CA LEU A 10 5.20 9.53 9.87
C LEU A 10 4.70 10.17 8.58
N ALA A 11 3.44 10.61 8.53
CA ALA A 11 2.90 11.23 7.33
C ALA A 11 3.19 12.73 7.28
N ASN A 12 3.59 13.20 6.10
CA ASN A 12 3.69 14.63 5.84
C ASN A 12 2.33 15.18 5.37
N ASN A 13 1.34 15.17 6.26
CA ASN A 13 0.03 15.81 6.04
C ASN A 13 -0.37 16.66 7.27
N GLU A 14 -1.52 17.34 7.17
CA GLU A 14 -2.01 18.25 8.22
C GLU A 14 -3.14 17.68 9.06
N ILE A 15 -3.56 16.43 8.82
CA ILE A 15 -4.71 15.81 9.50
C ILE A 15 -4.47 15.68 11.00
N PHE A 16 -3.32 15.13 11.39
CA PHE A 16 -3.01 14.93 12.80
C PHE A 16 -2.76 16.25 13.54
N GLU A 17 -2.09 17.21 12.89
CA GLU A 17 -1.94 18.58 13.38
C GLU A 17 -3.31 19.23 13.64
N TYR A 18 -4.21 19.15 12.67
CA TYR A 18 -5.56 19.69 12.77
C TYR A 18 -6.33 19.07 13.95
N LEU A 19 -6.32 17.74 14.07
CA LEU A 19 -7.05 17.05 15.13
C LEU A 19 -6.52 17.45 16.52
N LEU A 20 -5.20 17.51 16.71
CA LEU A 20 -4.61 17.98 17.97
C LEU A 20 -5.07 19.39 18.32
N CYS A 21 -5.01 20.33 17.37
CA CYS A 21 -5.48 21.70 17.56
C CYS A 21 -7.00 21.77 17.81
N PHE A 22 -7.80 20.95 17.12
CA PHE A 22 -9.25 20.89 17.29
C PHE A 22 -9.64 20.50 18.72
N TYR A 23 -8.98 19.48 19.28
CA TYR A 23 -9.24 19.03 20.65
C TYR A 23 -8.66 19.97 21.70
N ALA A 24 -7.60 20.71 21.37
CA ALA A 24 -6.98 21.69 22.27
C ALA A 24 -7.63 23.10 22.22
N LYS A 25 -8.52 23.39 21.26
CA LYS A 25 -9.03 24.75 20.97
C LYS A 25 -9.67 25.51 22.15
N ASN A 26 -10.18 24.80 23.14
CA ASN A 26 -10.80 25.38 24.35
C ASN A 26 -9.82 25.48 25.53
N TYR A 27 -8.56 25.10 25.33
CA TYR A 27 -7.51 25.10 26.34
C TYR A 27 -6.42 26.11 26.00
N HIS A 28 -5.59 26.40 26.98
CA HIS A 28 -4.35 27.14 26.80
C HIS A 28 -3.25 26.20 26.32
N PHE A 29 -2.89 26.26 25.03
CA PHE A 29 -1.93 25.33 24.43
C PHE A 29 -0.87 26.00 23.54
N GLU A 30 0.25 25.30 23.37
CA GLU A 30 1.32 25.57 22.41
C GLU A 30 1.49 24.33 21.53
N PHE A 31 1.54 24.50 20.21
CA PHE A 31 1.79 23.41 19.27
C PHE A 31 3.04 23.71 18.43
N LYS A 32 3.90 22.70 18.28
CA LYS A 32 5.11 22.77 17.46
C LYS A 32 5.27 21.50 16.63
N LYS A 33 5.62 21.67 15.36
CA LYS A 33 5.92 20.58 14.44
C LYS A 33 7.34 20.71 13.91
N GLU A 34 8.14 19.65 14.05
CA GLU A 34 9.48 19.52 13.49
C GLU A 34 9.63 18.18 12.79
N ARG A 35 9.49 18.18 11.45
CA ARG A 35 9.47 16.96 10.62
C ARG A 35 8.38 15.98 11.11
N GLU A 36 8.79 14.82 11.63
CA GLU A 36 7.92 13.77 12.17
C GLU A 36 7.58 13.97 13.65
N ASN A 37 8.22 14.92 14.33
CA ASN A 37 8.00 15.18 15.75
C ASN A 37 6.96 16.28 15.94
N TYR A 38 5.90 15.96 16.67
CA TYR A 38 4.80 16.86 16.97
C TYR A 38 4.75 17.04 18.49
N THR A 39 4.85 18.28 18.97
CA THR A 39 4.81 18.62 20.39
C THR A 39 3.59 19.49 20.67
N LEU A 40 2.73 19.03 21.58
CA LEU A 40 1.59 19.79 22.09
C LEU A 40 1.80 20.00 23.60
N LYS A 41 1.84 21.25 24.04
CA LYS A 41 1.85 21.58 25.47
C LYS A 41 0.53 22.19 25.86
N ILE A 42 -0.04 21.78 27.00
CA ILE A 42 -1.28 22.32 27.54
C ILE A 42 -1.09 22.74 28.98
N SER A 43 -1.54 23.94 29.33
CA SER A 43 -1.62 24.42 30.70
C SER A 43 -3.05 24.43 31.21
N GLY A 44 -3.24 24.01 32.46
CA GLY A 44 -4.53 24.05 33.14
C GLY A 44 -4.43 23.58 34.60
N GLU A 45 -5.55 23.65 35.30
CA GLU A 45 -5.71 23.00 36.61
C GLU A 45 -5.73 21.47 36.47
N GLU A 46 -5.52 20.74 37.56
CA GLU A 46 -5.42 19.27 37.52
C GLU A 46 -6.66 18.60 36.88
N GLU A 47 -7.87 19.08 37.23
CA GLU A 47 -9.12 18.55 36.68
C GLU A 47 -9.31 18.88 35.19
N GLU A 48 -8.92 20.09 34.77
CA GLU A 48 -8.96 20.49 33.35
C GLU A 48 -8.02 19.62 32.50
N LEU A 49 -6.82 19.32 33.02
CA LEU A 49 -5.86 18.46 32.34
C LEU A 49 -6.32 17.00 32.29
N LYS A 50 -6.98 16.50 33.33
CA LYS A 50 -7.62 15.17 33.31
C LYS A 50 -8.73 15.11 32.27
N GLU A 51 -9.58 16.13 32.20
CA GLU A 51 -10.64 16.23 31.19
C GLU A 51 -10.07 16.29 29.77
N PHE A 52 -9.01 17.05 29.56
CA PHE A 52 -8.29 17.09 28.29
C PHE A 52 -7.78 15.70 27.90
N CYS A 53 -7.07 15.01 28.78
CA CYS A 53 -6.56 13.66 28.53
C CYS A 53 -7.69 12.68 28.16
N ASN A 54 -8.81 12.73 28.87
CA ASN A 54 -10.00 11.90 28.60
C ASN A 54 -10.68 12.24 27.27
N THR A 55 -10.55 13.49 26.81
CA THR A 55 -11.09 13.94 25.53
C THR A 55 -10.15 13.54 24.40
N LEU A 56 -8.85 13.79 24.55
CA LEU A 56 -7.82 13.42 23.57
C LEU A 56 -7.76 11.90 23.36
N SER A 57 -7.98 11.09 24.41
CA SER A 57 -8.04 9.63 24.27
C SER A 57 -9.21 9.13 23.40
N LYS A 58 -10.18 10.00 23.10
CA LYS A 58 -11.31 9.72 22.19
C LYS A 58 -11.02 10.19 20.76
N MET A 59 -9.87 10.82 20.50
CA MET A 59 -9.45 11.16 19.14
C MET A 59 -9.22 9.88 18.34
N SER A 60 -9.66 9.86 17.08
CA SER A 60 -9.42 8.72 16.19
C SER A 60 -7.92 8.44 16.04
N TYR A 61 -7.53 7.17 16.13
CA TYR A 61 -6.17 6.74 15.86
C TYR A 61 -5.83 6.90 14.37
N SER A 62 -4.63 7.38 14.05
CA SER A 62 -4.12 7.42 12.68
C SER A 62 -3.14 6.28 12.44
N VAL A 63 -3.16 5.68 11.24
CA VAL A 63 -2.14 4.69 10.83
C VAL A 63 -0.72 5.25 10.95
N PHE A 64 -0.53 6.55 10.71
CA PHE A 64 0.79 7.16 10.67
C PHE A 64 1.34 7.55 12.05
N LEU A 65 0.56 7.39 13.11
CA LEU A 65 1.03 7.60 14.48
C LEU A 65 1.85 6.38 14.93
N LYS A 66 3.16 6.60 15.09
CA LYS A 66 4.14 5.57 15.47
C LYS A 66 4.28 5.44 16.99
N ASP A 67 4.45 6.56 17.67
CA ASP A 67 4.70 6.58 19.12
C ASP A 67 4.23 7.89 19.76
N PHE A 68 4.01 7.88 21.07
CA PHE A 68 3.75 9.08 21.85
C PHE A 68 4.23 8.98 23.31
N GLU A 69 4.65 10.10 23.88
CA GLU A 69 5.00 10.23 25.29
C GLU A 69 4.31 11.45 25.92
N ILE A 70 4.08 11.40 27.23
CA ILE A 70 3.52 12.49 28.02
C ILE A 70 4.45 12.76 29.20
N LYS A 71 4.79 14.02 29.44
CA LYS A 71 5.59 14.44 30.60
C LYS A 71 5.14 15.79 31.15
N ALA A 72 5.48 16.04 32.41
CA ALA A 72 5.30 17.38 32.99
C ALA A 72 6.34 18.35 32.41
N ALA A 73 5.93 19.59 32.16
CA ALA A 73 6.81 20.65 31.67
C ALA A 73 6.77 21.90 32.56
N SER A 74 7.82 22.73 32.49
CA SER A 74 7.95 23.97 33.28
C SER A 74 7.57 25.23 32.50
N ASP A 75 7.72 25.21 31.17
CA ASP A 75 7.68 26.42 30.34
C ASP A 75 6.70 26.25 29.17
N LEU A 76 5.75 27.20 29.08
CA LEU A 76 4.81 27.33 27.98
C LEU A 76 4.98 28.72 27.37
N ASN A 77 5.42 28.76 26.12
CA ASN A 77 5.44 30.02 25.38
C ASN A 77 4.10 30.11 24.66
N PHE A 78 3.27 31.05 25.09
CA PHE A 78 2.00 31.32 24.44
C PHE A 78 2.23 31.85 23.03
N LEU A 79 2.24 30.94 22.06
CA LEU A 79 1.97 31.27 20.68
C LEU A 79 0.50 31.01 20.47
N LYS A 80 -0.28 32.09 20.28
CA LYS A 80 -1.59 31.96 19.65
C LYS A 80 -1.32 31.23 18.34
N SER A 81 -1.81 29.99 18.18
CA SER A 81 -1.63 29.27 16.92
C SER A 81 -2.07 30.20 15.81
N GLU A 82 -1.20 30.46 14.83
CA GLU A 82 -1.62 31.24 13.67
C GLU A 82 -2.91 30.64 13.12
N GLU A 83 -3.90 31.48 12.82
CA GLU A 83 -5.11 31.02 12.15
C GLU A 83 -4.70 30.47 10.78
N ARG A 84 -4.50 29.16 10.74
CA ARG A 84 -4.18 28.40 9.54
C ARG A 84 -5.46 27.79 9.00
N GLU A 85 -5.66 27.94 7.70
CA GLU A 85 -6.70 27.22 6.99
C GLU A 85 -6.23 25.78 6.74
N TYR A 86 -7.05 24.81 7.15
CA TYR A 86 -6.82 23.38 6.95
C TYR A 86 -7.79 22.84 5.92
N GLU A 87 -7.34 21.86 5.13
CA GLU A 87 -8.21 21.02 4.32
C GLU A 87 -9.23 20.31 5.20
N LYS A 88 -10.43 20.15 4.64
CA LYS A 88 -11.51 19.41 5.27
C LYS A 88 -11.56 18.01 4.69
N TYR A 89 -11.70 17.02 5.57
CA TYR A 89 -11.71 15.62 5.18
C TYR A 89 -13.05 14.96 5.53
N PRO A 90 -13.70 14.26 4.59
CA PRO A 90 -14.99 13.60 4.81
C PRO A 90 -14.84 12.23 5.51
N LEU A 91 -14.14 12.20 6.64
CA LEU A 91 -13.79 10.95 7.33
C LEU A 91 -14.85 10.56 8.36
N LEU A 92 -15.06 9.25 8.51
CA LEU A 92 -15.66 8.66 9.70
C LEU A 92 -14.67 8.72 10.87
N THR A 93 -14.99 9.51 11.88
CA THR A 93 -14.17 9.67 13.09
C THR A 93 -14.87 9.10 14.31
N HIS A 94 -14.14 8.99 15.42
CA HIS A 94 -14.75 8.56 16.68
C HIS A 94 -15.90 9.49 17.10
N LEU A 95 -15.81 10.80 16.82
CA LEU A 95 -16.84 11.78 17.17
C LEU A 95 -18.22 11.43 16.58
N ASN A 96 -18.32 11.33 15.25
CA ASN A 96 -19.60 11.07 14.59
C ASN A 96 -20.03 9.61 14.67
N ALA A 97 -19.09 8.66 14.61
CA ALA A 97 -19.40 7.23 14.77
C ALA A 97 -20.01 6.94 16.15
N LYS A 98 -19.40 7.45 17.22
CA LYS A 98 -19.89 7.23 18.59
C LYS A 98 -21.26 7.85 18.83
N ALA A 99 -21.47 9.10 18.39
CA ALA A 99 -22.76 9.78 18.53
C ALA A 99 -23.91 8.98 17.86
N TYR A 100 -23.64 8.41 16.69
CA TYR A 100 -24.60 7.55 16.01
C TYR A 100 -24.77 6.19 16.70
N GLN A 101 -23.67 5.53 17.08
CA GLN A 101 -23.72 4.22 17.71
C GLN A 101 -24.51 4.23 19.03
N GLU A 102 -24.29 5.24 19.87
CA GLU A 102 -24.91 5.32 21.20
C GLU A 102 -26.35 5.85 21.16
N ASN A 103 -26.63 6.85 20.30
CA ASN A 103 -27.87 7.61 20.38
C ASN A 103 -28.55 7.82 19.02
N SER A 104 -28.02 7.24 17.93
CA SER A 104 -28.48 7.48 16.54
C SER A 104 -28.49 8.97 16.15
N ILE A 105 -27.62 9.78 16.78
CA ILE A 105 -27.52 11.21 16.51
C ILE A 105 -26.63 11.42 15.28
N LEU A 106 -27.13 12.22 14.33
CA LEU A 106 -26.45 12.57 13.09
C LEU A 106 -25.68 13.89 13.24
N ILE A 107 -24.37 13.77 13.48
CA ILE A 107 -23.47 14.93 13.59
C ILE A 107 -22.37 14.90 12.53
N GLU A 108 -21.79 16.06 12.29
CA GLU A 108 -20.58 16.21 11.47
C GLU A 108 -19.34 15.71 12.23
N ASN A 109 -18.27 15.42 11.48
CA ASN A 109 -16.95 15.15 12.04
C ASN A 109 -16.25 16.45 12.50
N GLU A 110 -15.01 16.33 12.95
CA GLU A 110 -14.18 17.42 13.47
C GLU A 110 -14.02 18.57 12.44
N TRP A 111 -14.07 18.29 11.14
CA TRP A 111 -13.98 19.27 10.06
C TRP A 111 -15.32 19.92 9.67
N GLY A 112 -16.42 19.58 10.35
CA GLY A 112 -17.76 20.04 9.99
C GLY A 112 -18.31 19.37 8.73
N ILE A 113 -17.86 18.16 8.40
CA ILE A 113 -18.40 17.36 7.28
C ILE A 113 -19.27 16.23 7.83
N PHE A 114 -20.48 16.10 7.27
CA PHE A 114 -21.43 15.04 7.62
C PHE A 114 -21.18 13.75 6.83
N CYS A 115 -21.46 13.80 5.52
CA CYS A 115 -21.27 12.71 4.57
C CYS A 115 -21.17 13.35 3.17
N GLU A 116 -20.26 12.85 2.33
CA GLU A 116 -20.11 13.31 0.94
C GLU A 116 -20.60 12.29 -0.08
N SER A 117 -20.96 11.09 0.38
CA SER A 117 -21.46 10.03 -0.49
C SER A 117 -22.85 10.37 -1.02
N GLU A 118 -23.12 9.90 -2.24
CA GLU A 118 -24.40 9.98 -2.93
C GLU A 118 -24.95 8.56 -3.10
N LEU A 119 -26.26 8.38 -2.88
CA LEU A 119 -26.95 7.10 -3.08
C LEU A 119 -27.76 7.14 -4.37
N LYS A 120 -27.76 6.05 -5.14
CA LYS A 120 -28.58 5.94 -6.36
C LYS A 120 -30.05 5.66 -6.02
N ILE A 121 -30.92 6.63 -6.31
CA ILE A 121 -32.37 6.56 -6.16
C ILE A 121 -33.01 6.83 -7.52
N ASN A 122 -33.89 5.94 -8.00
CA ASN A 122 -34.64 6.10 -9.27
C ASN A 122 -33.76 6.62 -10.44
N ASP A 123 -32.59 6.01 -10.60
CA ASP A 123 -31.58 6.30 -11.62
C ASP A 123 -30.75 7.58 -11.49
N ILE A 124 -30.93 8.37 -10.44
CA ILE A 124 -30.07 9.52 -10.13
C ILE A 124 -29.29 9.30 -8.84
N PHE A 125 -28.06 9.82 -8.76
CA PHE A 125 -27.31 9.88 -7.51
C PHE A 125 -27.74 11.12 -6.73
N VAL A 126 -28.17 10.91 -5.48
CA VAL A 126 -28.62 11.97 -4.57
C VAL A 126 -27.71 12.03 -3.37
N LYS A 127 -27.20 13.22 -3.04
CA LYS A 127 -26.33 13.44 -1.88
C LYS A 127 -27.04 13.02 -0.58
N ILE A 128 -26.32 12.30 0.27
CA ILE A 128 -26.80 11.93 1.59
C ILE A 128 -26.71 13.16 2.50
N THR A 129 -27.84 13.55 3.10
CA THR A 129 -27.98 14.68 4.02
C THR A 129 -28.64 14.21 5.32
N LYS A 130 -28.65 15.04 6.36
CA LYS A 130 -29.29 14.67 7.65
C LYS A 130 -30.79 14.41 7.48
N GLU A 131 -31.43 15.12 6.55
CA GLU A 131 -32.87 15.05 6.29
C GLU A 131 -33.28 13.76 5.59
N ASN A 132 -32.46 13.25 4.65
CA ASN A 132 -32.77 12.04 3.88
C ASN A 132 -32.08 10.77 4.39
N PHE A 133 -31.16 10.89 5.36
CA PHE A 133 -30.31 9.80 5.84
C PHE A 133 -31.09 8.55 6.23
N ASN A 134 -32.09 8.69 7.10
CA ASN A 134 -32.85 7.55 7.63
C ASN A 134 -33.68 6.88 6.54
N THR A 135 -34.31 7.66 5.66
CA THR A 135 -35.05 7.13 4.51
C THR A 135 -34.14 6.32 3.59
N PHE A 136 -32.98 6.87 3.24
CA PHE A 136 -31.99 6.18 2.40
C PHE A 136 -31.43 4.92 3.05
N LEU A 137 -31.22 4.96 4.36
CA LEU A 137 -30.78 3.80 5.13
C LEU A 137 -31.84 2.69 5.12
N GLU A 138 -33.10 3.01 5.39
CA GLU A 138 -34.22 2.06 5.37
C GLU A 138 -34.42 1.43 3.99
N GLU A 139 -34.38 2.23 2.92
CA GLU A 139 -34.47 1.73 1.55
C GLU A 139 -33.29 0.80 1.19
N SER A 140 -32.08 1.19 1.61
CA SER A 140 -30.87 0.37 1.37
C SER A 140 -30.95 -0.96 2.11
N LEU A 141 -31.37 -0.94 3.38
CA LEU A 141 -31.58 -2.16 4.17
C LEU A 141 -32.62 -3.06 3.52
N LYS A 142 -33.73 -2.51 3.02
CA LYS A 142 -34.77 -3.29 2.33
C LYS A 142 -34.22 -3.98 1.08
N LYS A 143 -33.46 -3.26 0.25
CA LYS A 143 -32.82 -3.84 -0.95
C LYS A 143 -31.85 -4.95 -0.58
N LEU A 144 -30.93 -4.69 0.34
CA LEU A 144 -29.93 -5.68 0.75
C LEU A 144 -30.56 -6.93 1.39
N LYS A 145 -31.65 -6.78 2.16
CA LYS A 145 -32.44 -7.92 2.69
C LYS A 145 -33.04 -8.80 1.60
N ASN A 146 -33.38 -8.21 0.46
CA ASN A 146 -33.85 -8.94 -0.72
C ASN A 146 -32.70 -9.49 -1.58
N ASN A 147 -31.45 -9.42 -1.11
CA ASN A 147 -30.23 -9.71 -1.89
C ASN A 147 -30.08 -8.83 -3.15
N GLU A 148 -30.67 -7.64 -3.15
CA GLU A 148 -30.49 -6.64 -4.20
C GLU A 148 -29.30 -5.74 -3.88
N ALA A 149 -28.63 -5.24 -4.92
CA ALA A 149 -27.54 -4.30 -4.75
C ALA A 149 -28.03 -2.86 -4.54
N ILE A 150 -27.26 -2.10 -3.78
CA ILE A 150 -27.34 -0.63 -3.72
C ILE A 150 -26.14 -0.04 -4.47
N TYR A 151 -26.25 1.22 -4.86
CA TYR A 151 -25.17 1.91 -5.57
C TYR A 151 -24.80 3.20 -4.87
N LEU A 152 -23.53 3.31 -4.50
CA LEU A 152 -22.98 4.45 -3.77
C LEU A 152 -21.93 5.13 -4.65
N LYS A 153 -21.95 6.47 -4.69
CA LYS A 153 -20.94 7.28 -5.36
C LYS A 153 -20.24 8.15 -4.33
N ASN A 154 -18.92 8.22 -4.40
CA ASN A 154 -18.09 9.11 -3.58
C ASN A 154 -16.92 9.67 -4.41
N HIS A 155 -15.94 10.31 -3.78
CA HIS A 155 -14.78 10.88 -4.47
C HIS A 155 -13.83 9.84 -5.09
N ARG A 156 -13.93 8.56 -4.71
CA ARG A 156 -13.09 7.47 -5.25
C ARG A 156 -13.73 6.77 -6.44
N GLY A 157 -15.05 6.74 -6.51
CA GLY A 157 -15.73 6.05 -7.60
C GLY A 157 -17.23 5.84 -7.39
N ILE A 158 -17.79 5.01 -8.25
CA ILE A 158 -19.15 4.46 -8.13
C ILE A 158 -19.01 2.98 -7.79
N TYR A 159 -19.71 2.54 -6.76
CA TYR A 159 -19.68 1.17 -6.25
C TYR A 159 -21.06 0.54 -6.32
N GLU A 160 -21.10 -0.69 -6.79
CA GLU A 160 -22.18 -1.64 -6.52
C GLU A 160 -21.87 -2.34 -5.19
N ILE A 161 -22.84 -2.36 -4.28
CA ILE A 161 -22.71 -2.93 -2.95
C ILE A 161 -23.81 -3.96 -2.76
N SER A 162 -23.43 -5.21 -2.44
CA SER A 162 -24.36 -6.32 -2.25
C SER A 162 -23.98 -7.14 -1.02
N PRO A 163 -24.92 -7.92 -0.44
CA PRO A 163 -24.58 -8.87 0.62
C PRO A 163 -23.55 -9.89 0.13
N PHE A 164 -22.54 -10.18 0.94
CA PHE A 164 -21.58 -11.22 0.60
C PHE A 164 -22.17 -12.61 0.85
N CYS A 165 -22.32 -13.40 -0.22
CA CYS A 165 -22.90 -14.74 -0.20
C CYS A 165 -21.86 -15.87 -0.37
N GLY A 166 -20.58 -15.60 -0.11
CA GLY A 166 -19.50 -16.57 -0.22
C GLY A 166 -18.71 -16.54 -1.54
N GLU A 167 -19.08 -15.66 -2.48
CA GLU A 167 -18.40 -15.46 -3.76
C GLU A 167 -17.61 -14.14 -3.76
N PHE A 168 -16.34 -14.20 -4.17
CA PHE A 168 -15.42 -13.06 -4.19
C PHE A 168 -15.43 -12.35 -5.55
N ASN A 169 -16.61 -11.91 -5.99
CA ASN A 169 -16.80 -11.26 -7.28
C ASN A 169 -16.60 -9.72 -7.22
N GLY A 170 -16.50 -9.15 -6.01
CA GLY A 170 -16.18 -7.74 -5.80
C GLY A 170 -14.68 -7.45 -5.81
N ASP A 171 -14.33 -6.19 -5.67
CA ASP A 171 -12.95 -5.70 -5.52
C ASP A 171 -12.46 -5.76 -4.07
N PHE A 172 -13.38 -5.63 -3.10
CA PHE A 172 -13.08 -5.80 -1.67
C PHE A 172 -14.32 -6.16 -0.85
N LEU A 173 -14.11 -6.67 0.36
CA LEU A 173 -15.17 -6.88 1.35
C LEU A 173 -15.14 -5.80 2.43
N MET A 174 -16.31 -5.41 2.90
CA MET A 174 -16.49 -4.58 4.09
C MET A 174 -17.18 -5.41 5.18
N PRO A 175 -16.52 -5.74 6.30
CA PRO A 175 -17.20 -6.38 7.42
C PRO A 175 -18.13 -5.35 8.07
N LEU A 176 -19.34 -5.79 8.43
CA LEU A 176 -20.32 -4.91 9.07
C LEU A 176 -19.97 -4.60 10.53
N LYS A 177 -19.22 -5.51 11.17
CA LYS A 177 -18.68 -5.38 12.52
C LYS A 177 -17.24 -5.89 12.51
N ALA A 178 -16.35 -5.27 13.29
CA ALA A 178 -14.94 -5.65 13.34
C ALA A 178 -14.76 -7.15 13.69
N ASP A 179 -15.59 -7.69 14.59
CA ASP A 179 -15.52 -9.09 15.02
C ASP A 179 -15.82 -10.09 13.89
N PHE A 180 -16.60 -9.69 12.88
CA PHE A 180 -16.92 -10.54 11.74
C PHE A 180 -15.71 -10.83 10.85
N LEU A 181 -14.69 -9.99 10.90
CA LEU A 181 -13.49 -10.13 10.08
C LEU A 181 -12.83 -11.51 10.24
N ARG A 182 -12.78 -12.02 11.49
CA ARG A 182 -12.14 -13.30 11.84
C ARG A 182 -12.90 -14.53 11.33
N SER A 183 -14.13 -14.37 10.81
CA SER A 183 -14.89 -15.47 10.23
C SER A 183 -14.37 -15.91 8.85
N ILE A 184 -13.68 -15.02 8.13
CA ILE A 184 -13.09 -15.30 6.82
C ILE A 184 -11.57 -15.16 6.86
N PHE A 185 -11.05 -14.14 7.55
CA PHE A 185 -9.66 -13.71 7.45
C PHE A 185 -8.84 -14.04 8.70
N VAL A 186 -7.55 -14.29 8.49
CA VAL A 186 -6.55 -14.37 9.55
C VAL A 186 -6.21 -12.94 9.96
N CYS A 187 -6.65 -12.53 11.14
CA CYS A 187 -6.50 -11.16 11.61
C CYS A 187 -6.14 -11.10 13.11
N ASN A 188 -5.08 -10.35 13.42
CA ASN A 188 -4.64 -10.04 14.78
C ASN A 188 -5.07 -8.61 15.18
N ASP A 189 -4.84 -8.23 16.43
CA ASP A 189 -5.26 -6.92 16.95
C ASP A 189 -4.53 -5.75 16.27
N GLN A 190 -3.30 -5.97 15.79
CA GLN A 190 -2.56 -4.96 15.03
C GLN A 190 -3.24 -4.64 13.68
N ILE A 191 -3.66 -5.66 12.93
CA ILE A 191 -4.41 -5.48 11.67
C ILE A 191 -5.76 -4.79 11.95
N LEU A 192 -6.46 -5.19 13.03
CA LEU A 192 -7.70 -4.53 13.45
C LEU A 192 -7.48 -3.04 13.75
N LYS A 193 -6.40 -2.70 14.47
CA LYS A 193 -6.04 -1.31 14.77
C LYS A 193 -5.80 -0.50 13.49
N LEU A 194 -5.10 -1.07 12.50
CA LEU A 194 -4.86 -0.41 11.22
C LEU A 194 -6.15 -0.17 10.44
N LEU A 195 -7.00 -1.19 10.32
CA LEU A 195 -8.31 -1.07 9.66
C LEU A 195 -9.23 -0.07 10.37
N ALA A 196 -9.18 -0.01 11.70
CA ALA A 196 -9.99 0.86 12.53
C ALA A 196 -9.48 2.31 12.64
N SER A 197 -8.31 2.61 12.06
CA SER A 197 -7.77 3.96 11.96
C SER A 197 -8.74 4.96 11.30
N VAL A 198 -8.45 6.25 11.41
CA VAL A 198 -9.24 7.32 10.78
C VAL A 198 -9.14 7.28 9.25
N GLU A 199 -8.02 6.81 8.70
CA GLU A 199 -7.80 6.71 7.26
C GLU A 199 -8.56 5.56 6.60
N LYS A 200 -8.95 4.54 7.38
CA LYS A 200 -9.71 3.35 6.91
C LYS A 200 -9.07 2.70 5.68
N PRO A 201 -7.82 2.22 5.79
CA PRO A 201 -7.09 1.68 4.65
C PRO A 201 -7.73 0.41 4.11
N LEU A 202 -7.52 0.18 2.81
CA LEU A 202 -7.72 -1.10 2.16
C LEU A 202 -6.50 -1.99 2.43
N LEU A 203 -6.71 -3.19 2.96
CA LEU A 203 -5.64 -4.16 3.25
C LEU A 203 -5.89 -5.49 2.53
N SER A 204 -4.85 -6.11 1.96
CA SER A 204 -4.90 -7.51 1.53
C SER A 204 -4.70 -8.42 2.74
N LEU A 205 -5.74 -9.19 3.10
CA LEU A 205 -5.70 -10.10 4.24
C LEU A 205 -5.75 -11.55 3.80
N LYS A 206 -4.98 -12.38 4.51
CA LYS A 206 -4.97 -13.83 4.29
C LYS A 206 -6.30 -14.45 4.70
N ILE A 207 -6.89 -15.22 3.80
CA ILE A 207 -8.10 -16.01 4.07
C ILE A 207 -7.71 -17.19 4.97
N SER A 208 -8.56 -17.57 5.91
CA SER A 208 -8.31 -18.74 6.75
C SER A 208 -8.28 -20.02 5.90
N ALA A 209 -7.43 -20.99 6.27
CA ALA A 209 -7.33 -22.25 5.53
C ALA A 209 -8.67 -23.02 5.52
N ILE A 210 -9.40 -22.95 6.63
CA ILE A 210 -10.72 -23.57 6.79
C ILE A 210 -11.72 -22.97 5.79
N PHE A 211 -11.78 -21.65 5.68
CA PHE A 211 -12.69 -20.98 4.74
C PHE A 211 -12.32 -21.32 3.29
N ARG A 212 -11.04 -21.28 2.93
CA ARG A 212 -10.58 -21.65 1.57
C ARG A 212 -10.96 -23.07 1.18
N GLN A 213 -10.78 -24.04 2.08
CA GLN A 213 -11.12 -25.44 1.82
C GLN A 213 -12.62 -25.62 1.64
N LYS A 214 -13.43 -25.00 2.50
CA LYS A 214 -14.89 -25.04 2.43
C LYS A 214 -15.44 -24.49 1.11
N HIS A 215 -14.81 -23.43 0.60
CA HIS A 215 -15.25 -22.72 -0.61
C HIS A 215 -14.40 -23.02 -1.85
N ALA A 216 -13.51 -24.01 -1.80
CA ALA A 216 -12.61 -24.41 -2.89
C ALA A 216 -11.85 -23.24 -3.56
N LEU A 217 -11.38 -22.27 -2.76
CA LEU A 217 -10.71 -21.07 -3.26
C LEU A 217 -9.28 -21.39 -3.74
N ASN A 218 -8.92 -20.89 -4.93
CA ASN A 218 -7.59 -21.03 -5.54
C ASN A 218 -6.64 -19.84 -5.22
N PHE A 219 -7.09 -18.86 -4.44
CA PHE A 219 -6.30 -17.72 -3.97
C PHE A 219 -6.24 -17.71 -2.44
N ASN A 220 -5.23 -17.03 -1.89
CA ASN A 220 -4.91 -17.06 -0.46
C ASN A 220 -5.23 -15.77 0.30
N GLU A 221 -5.38 -14.64 -0.40
CA GLU A 221 -5.62 -13.31 0.18
C GLU A 221 -6.74 -12.58 -0.57
N PHE A 222 -7.43 -11.67 0.12
CA PHE A 222 -8.42 -10.79 -0.50
C PHE A 222 -8.46 -9.44 0.21
N LYS A 223 -8.90 -8.41 -0.50
CA LYS A 223 -8.89 -7.04 0.02
C LYS A 223 -10.07 -6.78 0.96
N VAL A 224 -9.79 -6.07 2.04
CA VAL A 224 -10.76 -5.74 3.08
C VAL A 224 -10.60 -4.29 3.52
N LYS A 225 -11.72 -3.60 3.76
CA LYS A 225 -11.78 -2.22 4.23
C LYS A 225 -12.94 -2.06 5.22
N LEU A 226 -12.80 -1.24 6.26
CA LEU A 226 -13.92 -0.90 7.14
C LEU A 226 -14.74 0.26 6.54
N ALA A 227 -15.96 0.44 7.04
CA ALA A 227 -16.77 1.61 6.72
C ALA A 227 -15.98 2.90 6.96
N ASP A 228 -15.95 3.77 5.96
CA ASP A 228 -15.16 5.00 5.94
C ASP A 228 -16.00 6.28 5.88
N ASP A 229 -17.32 6.14 5.79
CA ASP A 229 -18.29 7.21 6.03
C ASP A 229 -19.37 6.79 7.02
N LEU A 230 -20.13 7.77 7.50
CA LEU A 230 -21.20 7.57 8.50
C LEU A 230 -22.36 6.72 7.97
N PHE A 231 -22.66 6.78 6.68
CA PHE A 231 -23.77 6.04 6.08
C PHE A 231 -23.46 4.54 6.02
N LEU A 232 -22.28 4.17 5.52
CA LEU A 232 -21.80 2.79 5.50
C LEU A 232 -21.63 2.23 6.90
N TYR A 233 -21.19 3.05 7.86
CA TYR A 233 -21.10 2.66 9.26
C TYR A 233 -22.49 2.36 9.86
N ALA A 234 -23.46 3.24 9.63
CA ALA A 234 -24.84 3.03 10.05
C ALA A 234 -25.47 1.78 9.41
N LEU A 235 -25.20 1.56 8.11
CA LEU A 235 -25.63 0.38 7.39
C LEU A 235 -25.11 -0.91 8.06
N GLY A 236 -23.83 -0.95 8.42
CA GLY A 236 -23.26 -2.11 9.12
C GLY A 236 -23.77 -2.33 10.54
N LEU A 237 -24.19 -1.26 11.23
CA LEU A 237 -24.83 -1.40 12.54
C LEU A 237 -26.26 -1.97 12.45
N LYS A 238 -26.98 -1.72 11.34
CA LYS A 238 -28.41 -2.04 11.18
C LYS A 238 -28.70 -3.27 10.31
N PHE A 239 -27.77 -3.67 9.44
CA PHE A 239 -27.93 -4.85 8.59
C PHE A 239 -27.44 -6.11 9.30
N GLU A 240 -28.34 -7.07 9.52
CA GLU A 240 -28.07 -8.26 10.33
C GLU A 240 -28.00 -9.56 9.51
N ASP A 241 -28.42 -9.52 8.24
CA ASP A 241 -28.58 -10.71 7.40
C ASP A 241 -27.26 -11.22 6.77
N SER A 242 -26.16 -10.48 6.91
CA SER A 242 -24.83 -10.92 6.51
C SER A 242 -23.74 -10.37 7.45
N HIS A 243 -22.57 -11.01 7.41
CA HIS A 243 -21.38 -10.53 8.11
C HIS A 243 -20.58 -9.49 7.31
N PHE A 244 -20.73 -9.49 5.97
CA PHE A 244 -19.96 -8.65 5.06
C PHE A 244 -20.83 -8.12 3.94
N LEU A 245 -20.46 -6.96 3.42
CA LEU A 245 -20.87 -6.48 2.11
C LEU A 245 -19.73 -6.65 1.12
N SER A 246 -20.07 -7.05 -0.10
CA SER A 246 -19.17 -7.08 -1.25
C SER A 246 -19.27 -5.75 -2.00
N PHE A 247 -18.12 -5.14 -2.27
CA PHE A 247 -18.03 -3.90 -3.03
C PHE A 247 -17.42 -4.19 -4.39
N LYS A 248 -18.10 -3.76 -5.46
CA LYS A 248 -17.58 -3.80 -6.83
C LYS A 248 -17.54 -2.39 -7.39
N LYS A 249 -16.36 -1.93 -7.79
CA LYS A 249 -16.11 -0.60 -8.33
C LYS A 249 -16.50 -0.58 -9.81
N LEU A 250 -17.59 0.11 -10.11
CA LEU A 250 -18.12 0.25 -11.48
C LEU A 250 -17.42 1.37 -12.24
N GLN A 251 -16.98 2.42 -11.55
CA GLN A 251 -16.25 3.53 -12.12
C GLN A 251 -15.19 4.03 -11.15
N SER A 252 -13.98 4.31 -11.64
CA SER A 252 -12.88 4.86 -10.84
C SER A 252 -12.71 6.35 -11.09
N PHE A 253 -12.68 7.13 -10.02
CA PHE A 253 -12.34 8.56 -10.02
C PHE A 253 -10.98 8.79 -9.38
N ASN A 254 -10.70 8.07 -8.28
CA ASN A 254 -9.43 8.06 -7.56
C ASN A 254 -9.12 6.66 -7.04
N GLU A 255 -7.84 6.40 -6.74
CA GLU A 255 -7.39 5.14 -6.15
C GLU A 255 -7.86 4.99 -4.69
N GLU A 256 -8.01 3.74 -4.24
CA GLU A 256 -8.19 3.46 -2.81
C GLU A 256 -6.89 3.73 -2.05
N PHE A 257 -7.01 4.17 -0.79
CA PHE A 257 -5.87 4.22 0.12
C PHE A 257 -5.52 2.80 0.57
N GLU A 258 -4.53 2.21 -0.11
CA GLU A 258 -4.13 0.83 0.09
C GLU A 258 -2.81 0.75 0.85
N LEU A 259 -2.79 -0.06 1.90
CA LEU A 259 -1.62 -0.24 2.76
C LEU A 259 -1.15 -1.69 2.80
N LEU A 260 0.17 -1.84 2.93
CA LEU A 260 0.82 -3.07 3.35
C LEU A 260 1.51 -2.83 4.69
N ASN A 261 1.17 -3.66 5.68
CA ASN A 261 1.90 -3.71 6.95
C ASN A 261 2.97 -4.81 6.87
N PHE A 262 4.23 -4.43 7.03
CA PHE A 262 5.36 -5.35 6.97
C PHE A 262 6.32 -5.11 8.13
N GLU A 263 6.40 -6.06 9.08
CA GLU A 263 7.28 -5.99 10.27
C GLU A 263 7.23 -4.61 10.97
N ASP A 264 6.01 -4.15 11.29
CA ASP A 264 5.70 -2.85 11.91
C ASP A 264 6.05 -1.62 11.05
N ARG A 265 6.46 -1.80 9.80
CA ARG A 265 6.61 -0.73 8.82
C ARG A 265 5.36 -0.64 7.96
N LEU A 266 4.87 0.58 7.80
CA LEU A 266 3.75 0.89 6.93
C LEU A 266 4.25 1.27 5.55
N VAL A 267 3.71 0.59 4.55
CA VAL A 267 3.99 0.86 3.14
C VAL A 267 2.69 1.31 2.51
N VAL A 268 2.65 2.55 2.03
CA VAL A 268 1.52 3.05 1.24
C VAL A 268 1.68 2.51 -0.18
N LEU A 269 0.78 1.62 -0.61
CA LEU A 269 0.83 1.04 -1.94
C LEU A 269 0.21 2.00 -2.96
N ARG A 270 -1.00 2.47 -2.67
CA ARG A 270 -1.81 3.34 -3.55
C ARG A 270 -2.61 4.36 -2.73
N GLY A 271 -3.13 5.37 -3.42
CA GLY A 271 -4.03 6.37 -2.87
C GLY A 271 -3.31 7.59 -2.29
N PHE A 272 -3.65 8.77 -2.80
CA PHE A 272 -3.01 10.05 -2.44
C PHE A 272 -3.83 10.89 -1.44
N ASP A 273 -4.92 10.33 -0.89
CA ASP A 273 -5.84 11.01 0.02
C ASP A 273 -5.12 11.62 1.24
N PHE A 274 -4.07 10.95 1.73
CA PHE A 274 -3.35 11.30 2.95
C PHE A 274 -1.93 11.83 2.69
N ILE A 275 -1.64 12.26 1.45
CA ILE A 275 -0.40 12.93 1.07
C ILE A 275 -0.61 14.45 1.10
N ALA A 276 0.44 15.21 1.43
CA ALA A 276 0.42 16.67 1.38
C ALA A 276 -0.25 17.19 0.10
N LYS A 277 -1.25 18.08 0.25
CA LYS A 277 -1.98 18.69 -0.87
C LYS A 277 -1.07 19.18 -1.97
N ARG A 278 -0.07 20.00 -1.62
CA ARG A 278 0.88 20.58 -2.60
C ARG A 278 1.65 19.51 -3.37
N ALA A 279 2.02 18.41 -2.70
CA ALA A 279 2.71 17.30 -3.35
C ALA A 279 1.76 16.58 -4.32
N LYS A 280 0.52 16.31 -3.89
CA LYS A 280 -0.53 15.72 -4.73
C LYS A 280 -0.82 16.61 -5.95
N GLU A 281 -1.07 17.90 -5.76
CA GLU A 281 -1.30 18.85 -6.85
C GLU A 281 -0.11 18.91 -7.82
N LEU A 282 1.12 18.95 -7.31
CA LEU A 282 2.32 18.93 -8.13
C LEU A 282 2.39 17.65 -8.98
N ILE A 283 2.24 16.48 -8.37
CA ILE A 283 2.35 15.18 -9.04
C ILE A 283 1.27 15.04 -10.12
N PHE A 284 0.01 15.34 -9.79
CA PHE A 284 -1.12 15.19 -10.70
C PHE A 284 -1.22 16.31 -11.76
N SER A 285 -0.47 17.41 -11.61
CA SER A 285 -0.36 18.45 -12.65
C SER A 285 0.55 18.05 -13.82
N LYS A 286 1.33 16.97 -13.69
CA LYS A 286 2.27 16.50 -14.70
C LYS A 286 1.66 15.36 -15.51
N GLU A 287 2.03 15.30 -16.78
CA GLU A 287 1.65 14.21 -17.68
C GLU A 287 2.25 12.88 -17.20
N ASP A 288 3.57 12.88 -16.97
CA ASP A 288 4.25 11.75 -16.33
C ASP A 288 4.20 11.88 -14.80
N LYS A 289 3.13 11.32 -14.23
CA LYS A 289 2.89 11.32 -12.79
C LYS A 289 3.92 10.48 -12.04
N ASN A 290 4.48 9.43 -12.65
CA ASN A 290 5.49 8.58 -12.03
C ASN A 290 6.80 9.36 -11.84
N MET A 291 7.27 10.07 -12.88
CA MET A 291 8.45 10.92 -12.79
C MET A 291 8.24 12.12 -11.88
N ALA A 292 7.04 12.69 -11.85
CA ALA A 292 6.72 13.74 -10.89
C ALA A 292 6.80 13.23 -9.43
N ARG A 293 6.34 11.99 -9.18
CA ARG A 293 6.46 11.32 -7.88
C ARG A 293 7.92 11.10 -7.49
N LEU A 294 8.75 10.58 -8.39
CA LEU A 294 10.19 10.40 -8.13
C LEU A 294 10.92 11.72 -7.89
N SER A 295 10.61 12.74 -8.68
CA SER A 295 11.18 14.09 -8.52
C SER A 295 10.82 14.68 -7.16
N TYR A 296 9.58 14.49 -6.71
CA TYR A 296 9.16 14.89 -5.37
C TYR A 296 9.94 14.14 -4.28
N LEU A 297 10.08 12.82 -4.38
CA LEU A 297 10.86 12.02 -3.43
C LEU A 297 12.33 12.46 -3.37
N ALA A 298 12.95 12.67 -4.53
CA ALA A 298 14.32 13.16 -4.65
C ALA A 298 14.50 14.56 -4.01
N SER A 299 13.47 15.41 -4.10
CA SER A 299 13.48 16.73 -3.45
C SER A 299 13.51 16.66 -1.92
N LEU A 300 12.88 15.63 -1.32
CA LEU A 300 12.81 15.44 0.13
C LEU A 300 14.11 14.90 0.74
N ARG A 301 14.81 13.99 0.05
CA ARG A 301 15.95 13.24 0.62
C ARG A 301 17.33 13.85 0.32
N GLY A 302 17.42 14.77 -0.65
CA GLY A 302 18.70 15.37 -1.04
C GLY A 302 19.43 14.60 -2.14
N GLU A 303 20.68 14.98 -2.43
CA GLU A 303 21.47 14.38 -3.52
C GLU A 303 22.09 13.03 -3.13
N ARG A 304 22.26 12.75 -1.84
CA ARG A 304 22.95 11.55 -1.34
C ARG A 304 22.02 10.37 -1.05
N ALA A 305 20.81 10.38 -1.62
CA ALA A 305 19.87 9.28 -1.53
C ALA A 305 19.85 8.49 -2.85
N LEU A 306 19.92 7.17 -2.77
CA LEU A 306 19.66 6.28 -3.90
C LEU A 306 18.17 5.92 -3.91
N ILE A 307 17.42 6.32 -4.94
CA ILE A 307 16.04 5.88 -5.10
C ILE A 307 16.02 4.60 -5.92
N LEU A 308 15.45 3.54 -5.32
CA LEU A 308 15.20 2.25 -5.96
C LEU A 308 13.73 2.24 -6.38
N GLU A 309 13.45 2.59 -7.62
CA GLU A 309 12.11 2.52 -8.22
C GLU A 309 12.02 1.25 -9.07
N LEU A 310 11.41 0.20 -8.52
CA LEU A 310 11.17 -1.04 -9.26
C LEU A 310 9.68 -1.23 -9.54
N SER A 311 9.32 -1.36 -10.81
CA SER A 311 7.94 -1.28 -11.27
C SER A 311 7.49 -2.54 -12.01
N GLU A 312 6.20 -2.82 -11.89
CA GLU A 312 5.48 -3.83 -12.68
C GLU A 312 5.11 -3.30 -14.07
N ASP A 313 4.91 -1.98 -14.20
CA ASP A 313 4.31 -1.36 -15.40
C ASP A 313 5.26 -0.39 -16.13
N TYR A 314 6.28 0.14 -15.45
CA TYR A 314 7.24 1.12 -15.98
C TYR A 314 8.66 0.55 -16.01
N GLU A 315 9.58 1.23 -16.71
CA GLU A 315 11.00 0.91 -16.62
C GLU A 315 11.52 1.08 -15.19
N ASP A 316 12.44 0.21 -14.78
CA ASP A 316 13.07 0.31 -13.47
C ASP A 316 14.12 1.42 -13.45
N ILE A 317 14.19 2.14 -12.33
CA ILE A 317 15.10 3.26 -12.15
C ILE A 317 15.88 3.08 -10.84
N LEU A 318 17.20 3.14 -10.95
CA LEU A 318 18.11 3.27 -9.82
C LEU A 318 18.67 4.70 -9.84
N LEU A 319 17.94 5.65 -9.25
CA LEU A 319 18.22 7.08 -9.38
C LEU A 319 19.25 7.54 -8.35
N LEU A 320 20.40 7.98 -8.85
CA LEU A 320 21.48 8.58 -8.06
C LEU A 320 21.54 10.10 -8.31
N ASN A 321 21.80 10.87 -7.26
CA ASN A 321 21.97 12.34 -7.35
C ASN A 321 20.84 13.04 -8.11
N ARG A 322 19.61 12.53 -7.99
CA ARG A 322 18.37 13.06 -8.60
C ARG A 322 18.26 13.00 -10.13
N GLU A 323 19.32 12.61 -10.84
CA GLU A 323 19.37 12.70 -12.30
C GLU A 323 19.86 11.41 -12.98
N LEU A 324 20.80 10.70 -12.36
CA LEU A 324 21.48 9.59 -13.02
C LEU A 324 20.77 8.26 -12.74
N ASN A 325 20.15 7.67 -13.76
CA ASN A 325 19.71 6.28 -13.69
C ASN A 325 20.92 5.34 -13.88
N LEU A 326 21.25 4.55 -12.85
CA LEU A 326 22.34 3.59 -12.89
C LEU A 326 21.97 2.28 -13.60
N LEU A 327 20.69 2.01 -13.80
CA LEU A 327 20.22 0.77 -14.42
C LEU A 327 20.01 0.96 -15.92
N GLN A 328 20.72 0.16 -16.71
CA GLN A 328 20.48 0.03 -18.14
C GLN A 328 20.05 -1.40 -18.44
N LEU A 329 18.74 -1.65 -18.34
CA LEU A 329 18.13 -2.94 -18.67
C LEU A 329 17.51 -2.86 -20.07
N LYS A 330 17.82 -3.83 -20.94
CA LYS A 330 17.21 -3.94 -22.27
C LYS A 330 16.74 -5.37 -22.48
N LEU A 331 15.45 -5.60 -22.31
CA LEU A 331 14.87 -6.93 -22.48
C LEU A 331 14.57 -7.24 -23.95
N PRO A 332 14.63 -8.52 -24.36
CA PRO A 332 14.34 -8.93 -25.73
C PRO A 332 12.85 -8.73 -26.04
N LYS A 333 12.54 -8.50 -27.33
CA LYS A 333 11.16 -8.40 -27.84
C LYS A 333 10.67 -9.72 -28.42
N HIS A 334 11.56 -10.69 -28.60
CA HIS A 334 11.21 -12.05 -28.97
C HIS A 334 12.17 -13.04 -28.31
N THR A 335 11.68 -14.24 -27.98
CA THR A 335 12.52 -15.33 -27.46
C THR A 335 13.68 -15.72 -28.39
N LYS A 336 13.58 -15.47 -29.71
CA LYS A 336 14.68 -15.71 -30.66
C LYS A 336 15.90 -14.84 -30.35
N GLU A 337 15.68 -13.56 -30.08
CA GLU A 337 16.73 -12.59 -29.71
C GLU A 337 17.46 -13.05 -28.43
N LEU A 338 16.69 -13.53 -27.44
CA LEU A 338 17.24 -14.12 -26.21
C LEU A 338 18.20 -15.28 -26.52
N TYR A 339 17.77 -16.24 -27.35
CA TYR A 339 18.59 -17.41 -27.65
C TYR A 339 19.80 -17.07 -28.52
N GLU A 340 19.66 -16.12 -29.44
CA GLU A 340 20.80 -15.58 -30.21
C GLU A 340 21.85 -14.96 -29.29
N GLU A 341 21.43 -14.14 -28.32
CA GLU A 341 22.35 -13.55 -27.34
C GLU A 341 23.02 -14.62 -26.46
N ILE A 342 22.27 -15.62 -25.97
CA ILE A 342 22.83 -16.72 -25.18
C ILE A 342 23.85 -17.54 -25.99
N ARG A 343 23.62 -17.74 -27.31
CA ARG A 343 24.52 -18.52 -28.18
C ARG A 343 25.84 -17.82 -28.48
N LYS A 344 25.98 -16.51 -28.24
CA LYS A 344 27.25 -15.79 -28.44
C LYS A 344 28.38 -16.30 -27.54
N ASP A 345 28.04 -16.95 -26.43
CA ASP A 345 28.97 -17.61 -25.52
C ASP A 345 28.91 -19.13 -25.68
N GLU A 346 30.07 -19.81 -25.75
CA GLU A 346 30.14 -21.27 -25.95
C GLU A 346 29.43 -22.04 -24.83
N THR A 347 29.56 -21.57 -23.58
CA THR A 347 28.87 -22.18 -22.43
C THR A 347 27.36 -22.01 -22.54
N GLY A 348 26.90 -20.85 -23.02
CA GLY A 348 25.49 -20.57 -23.29
C GLY A 348 24.92 -21.42 -24.43
N ALA A 349 25.66 -21.58 -25.53
CA ALA A 349 25.26 -22.43 -26.65
C ALA A 349 25.07 -23.89 -26.20
N ARG A 350 26.03 -24.45 -25.45
CA ARG A 350 25.94 -25.81 -24.89
C ARG A 350 24.76 -25.96 -23.93
N LEU A 351 24.51 -24.95 -23.08
CA LEU A 351 23.37 -24.95 -22.17
C LEU A 351 22.05 -25.04 -22.95
N LEU A 352 21.86 -24.23 -24.00
CA LEU A 352 20.64 -24.26 -24.81
C LEU A 352 20.44 -25.60 -25.52
N THR A 353 21.50 -26.18 -26.08
CA THR A 353 21.43 -27.51 -26.71
C THR A 353 21.01 -28.58 -25.71
N ASN A 354 21.49 -28.51 -24.46
CA ASN A 354 21.07 -29.45 -23.42
C ASN A 354 19.65 -29.17 -22.95
N PHE A 355 19.30 -27.90 -22.77
CA PHE A 355 17.95 -27.48 -22.38
C PHE A 355 16.90 -27.96 -23.40
N GLN A 356 17.16 -27.81 -24.70
CA GLN A 356 16.31 -28.27 -25.79
C GLN A 356 16.03 -29.79 -25.81
N LYS A 357 16.88 -30.60 -25.17
CA LYS A 357 16.67 -32.05 -25.10
C LYS A 357 15.61 -32.43 -24.07
N GLU A 358 15.50 -31.65 -22.99
CA GLU A 358 14.63 -31.93 -21.85
C GLU A 358 13.37 -31.04 -21.84
N PHE A 359 13.48 -29.82 -22.38
CA PHE A 359 12.44 -28.79 -22.33
C PHE A 359 12.27 -28.12 -23.69
N ALA A 360 11.02 -27.83 -24.06
CA ALA A 360 10.72 -27.06 -25.26
C ALA A 360 11.21 -25.62 -25.10
N LEU A 361 11.86 -25.07 -26.14
CA LEU A 361 12.11 -23.64 -26.20
C LEU A 361 10.83 -22.90 -26.56
N LEU A 362 10.62 -21.78 -25.88
CA LEU A 362 9.57 -20.82 -26.20
C LEU A 362 9.85 -20.18 -27.57
N ASP A 363 8.85 -20.06 -28.41
CA ASP A 363 8.92 -19.33 -29.68
C ASP A 363 7.78 -18.31 -29.75
N GLU A 364 7.99 -17.15 -29.15
CA GLU A 364 6.94 -16.13 -29.03
C GLU A 364 7.51 -14.71 -28.94
N ALA A 365 6.66 -13.75 -29.32
CA ALA A 365 6.87 -12.34 -29.04
C ALA A 365 6.74 -12.09 -27.53
N LEU A 366 7.53 -11.14 -27.03
CA LEU A 366 7.60 -10.78 -25.62
C LEU A 366 7.18 -9.31 -25.46
N GLU A 367 6.01 -9.11 -24.85
CA GLU A 367 5.52 -7.79 -24.48
C GLU A 367 6.22 -7.32 -23.19
N THR A 368 7.45 -6.86 -23.33
CA THR A 368 8.32 -6.49 -22.21
C THR A 368 8.41 -4.99 -22.01
N GLN A 369 8.45 -4.59 -20.75
CA GLN A 369 9.05 -3.33 -20.31
C GLN A 369 10.50 -3.59 -19.87
N ASN A 370 11.34 -2.56 -19.84
CA ASN A 370 12.71 -2.68 -19.35
C ASN A 370 12.76 -2.68 -17.81
N ASN A 371 12.12 -3.69 -17.20
CA ASN A 371 12.03 -3.85 -15.75
C ASN A 371 12.22 -5.32 -15.32
N PHE A 372 12.52 -5.52 -14.04
CA PHE A 372 12.72 -6.85 -13.46
C PHE A 372 11.42 -7.64 -13.39
N PHE A 373 10.25 -7.00 -13.36
CA PHE A 373 8.96 -7.68 -13.46
C PHE A 373 8.80 -8.43 -14.79
N SER A 374 9.13 -7.79 -15.92
CA SER A 374 9.13 -8.42 -17.23
C SER A 374 10.18 -9.52 -17.34
N LEU A 375 11.35 -9.34 -16.70
CA LEU A 375 12.36 -10.41 -16.59
C LEU A 375 11.82 -11.62 -15.81
N PHE A 376 11.11 -11.38 -14.71
CA PHE A 376 10.40 -12.43 -13.97
C PHE A 376 9.30 -13.09 -14.81
N GLY A 377 8.64 -12.33 -15.69
CA GLY A 377 7.72 -12.88 -16.68
C GLY A 377 8.39 -13.88 -17.61
N ILE A 378 9.52 -13.51 -18.23
CA ILE A 378 10.29 -14.40 -19.12
C ILE A 378 10.74 -15.65 -18.34
N LEU A 379 11.23 -15.46 -17.11
CA LEU A 379 11.64 -16.55 -16.25
C LEU A 379 10.45 -17.48 -15.89
N GLY A 380 9.29 -16.91 -15.56
CA GLY A 380 8.07 -17.66 -15.27
C GLY A 380 7.55 -18.44 -16.48
N ARG A 381 7.71 -17.89 -17.70
CA ARG A 381 7.42 -18.60 -18.96
C ARG A 381 8.36 -19.79 -19.15
N ILE A 382 9.66 -19.61 -18.94
CA ILE A 382 10.67 -20.68 -19.01
C ILE A 382 10.36 -21.78 -17.99
N LEU A 383 9.96 -21.40 -16.77
CA LEU A 383 9.54 -22.33 -15.72
C LEU A 383 8.17 -22.99 -16.00
N GLY A 384 7.44 -22.58 -17.04
CA GLY A 384 6.10 -23.08 -17.34
C GLY A 384 5.10 -22.80 -16.22
N LEU A 385 5.13 -21.59 -15.64
CA LEU A 385 4.20 -21.16 -14.59
C LEU A 385 2.87 -20.65 -15.15
N ASN A 386 2.90 -19.98 -16.30
CA ASN A 386 1.69 -19.50 -16.97
C ASN A 386 1.91 -19.31 -18.48
N SER A 387 0.81 -19.42 -19.24
CA SER A 387 0.52 -18.87 -20.57
C SER A 387 1.08 -17.50 -20.95
N ASN A 388 0.65 -16.54 -20.15
CA ASN A 388 0.80 -15.14 -20.41
C ASN A 388 2.03 -14.62 -19.65
N LEU A 389 2.77 -13.69 -20.26
CA LEU A 389 4.02 -13.17 -19.69
C LEU A 389 3.80 -12.48 -18.33
N LYS A 390 2.78 -11.62 -18.22
CA LYS A 390 2.44 -10.88 -17.00
C LYS A 390 1.94 -11.82 -15.91
N GLU A 391 1.03 -12.73 -16.25
CA GLU A 391 0.55 -13.76 -15.31
C GLU A 391 1.67 -14.70 -14.84
N ALA A 392 2.65 -14.99 -15.69
CA ALA A 392 3.81 -15.78 -15.33
C ALA A 392 4.72 -15.06 -14.32
N ALA A 393 4.86 -13.73 -14.44
CA ALA A 393 5.58 -12.91 -13.46
C ALA A 393 4.88 -12.92 -12.10
N PHE A 394 3.56 -12.69 -12.08
CA PHE A 394 2.78 -12.76 -10.84
C PHE A 394 2.82 -14.16 -10.20
N ALA A 395 2.73 -15.23 -11.00
CA ALA A 395 2.86 -16.58 -10.50
C ALA A 395 4.24 -16.81 -9.85
N LEU A 396 5.33 -16.32 -10.47
CA LEU A 396 6.68 -16.41 -9.90
C LEU A 396 6.78 -15.67 -8.57
N LEU A 397 6.31 -14.42 -8.51
CA LEU A 397 6.34 -13.60 -7.31
C LEU A 397 5.46 -14.19 -6.20
N ALA A 398 4.30 -14.76 -6.54
CA ALA A 398 3.45 -15.47 -5.61
C ALA A 398 4.13 -16.73 -5.04
N LEU A 399 4.89 -17.49 -5.85
CA LEU A 399 5.70 -18.60 -5.36
C LEU A 399 6.77 -18.12 -4.38
N ALA A 400 7.43 -17.00 -4.67
CA ALA A 400 8.45 -16.41 -3.80
C ALA A 400 7.85 -15.88 -2.48
N ASP A 401 6.72 -15.17 -2.52
CA ASP A 401 6.04 -14.63 -1.35
C ASP A 401 5.52 -15.72 -0.39
N ASN A 402 5.14 -16.88 -0.95
CA ASN A 402 4.68 -18.03 -0.18
C ASN A 402 5.79 -19.03 0.18
N ALA A 403 7.03 -18.78 -0.25
CA ALA A 403 8.14 -19.68 -0.03
C ALA A 403 8.46 -19.82 1.48
N LYS A 404 8.58 -21.07 1.93
CA LYS A 404 8.97 -21.41 3.32
C LYS A 404 10.34 -22.06 3.37
N ILE A 405 11.23 -21.67 2.45
CA ILE A 405 12.60 -22.14 2.40
C ILE A 405 13.53 -21.06 2.96
N PRO A 406 14.63 -21.44 3.64
CA PRO A 406 15.54 -20.47 4.24
C PRO A 406 16.39 -19.73 3.20
N ARG A 407 16.59 -20.32 2.02
CA ARG A 407 17.44 -19.79 0.95
C ARG A 407 17.03 -20.37 -0.40
N GLY A 408 17.03 -19.54 -1.44
CA GLY A 408 16.83 -19.97 -2.81
C GLY A 408 18.14 -20.36 -3.49
N VAL A 409 18.04 -20.95 -4.68
CA VAL A 409 19.21 -21.10 -5.55
C VAL A 409 19.75 -19.74 -5.95
N LYS A 410 21.08 -19.61 -6.05
CA LYS A 410 21.72 -18.35 -6.40
C LYS A 410 21.59 -18.11 -7.91
N ILE A 411 20.79 -17.13 -8.28
CA ILE A 411 20.62 -16.68 -9.67
C ILE A 411 21.59 -15.53 -9.93
N ASP A 412 22.27 -15.55 -11.08
CA ASP A 412 23.22 -14.48 -11.40
C ASP A 412 22.51 -13.21 -11.87
N TYR A 413 22.67 -12.13 -11.11
CA TYR A 413 22.33 -10.75 -11.46
C TYR A 413 23.64 -9.97 -11.59
N ARG A 414 24.01 -9.58 -12.81
CA ARG A 414 25.32 -8.99 -13.12
C ARG A 414 25.20 -7.88 -14.15
N LEU A 415 26.15 -6.95 -14.11
CA LEU A 415 26.37 -5.99 -15.18
C LEU A 415 27.42 -6.52 -16.16
N LYS A 416 27.25 -6.19 -17.43
CA LYS A 416 28.26 -6.33 -18.49
C LYS A 416 29.37 -5.28 -18.26
N GLU A 417 30.48 -5.42 -18.99
CA GLU A 417 31.60 -4.45 -18.92
C GLU A 417 31.18 -3.02 -19.27
N ASN A 418 30.23 -2.87 -20.21
CA ASN A 418 29.64 -1.59 -20.59
C ASN A 418 28.59 -1.07 -19.57
N LYS A 419 28.45 -1.71 -18.41
CA LYS A 419 27.49 -1.41 -17.33
C LYS A 419 26.01 -1.68 -17.67
N GLU A 420 25.68 -2.27 -18.81
CA GLU A 420 24.33 -2.75 -19.08
C GLU A 420 24.02 -4.00 -18.23
N PHE A 421 22.78 -4.16 -17.80
CA PHE A 421 22.35 -5.34 -17.05
C PHE A 421 22.32 -6.58 -17.95
N ASP A 422 22.99 -7.66 -17.52
CA ASP A 422 23.07 -8.92 -18.25
C ASP A 422 21.92 -9.87 -17.88
N TYR A 423 20.75 -9.62 -18.47
CA TYR A 423 19.58 -10.46 -18.26
C TYR A 423 19.79 -11.92 -18.70
N THR A 424 20.73 -12.17 -19.64
CA THR A 424 20.96 -13.54 -20.12
C THR A 424 21.59 -14.41 -19.05
N ARG A 425 22.45 -13.87 -18.19
CA ARG A 425 23.02 -14.62 -17.05
C ARG A 425 21.94 -15.04 -16.05
N THR A 426 20.97 -14.17 -15.78
CA THR A 426 19.83 -14.50 -14.92
C THR A 426 19.05 -15.69 -15.49
N LEU A 427 18.69 -15.64 -16.78
CA LEU A 427 17.89 -16.68 -17.42
C LEU A 427 18.68 -18.00 -17.58
N ARG A 428 19.97 -17.93 -17.94
CA ARG A 428 20.86 -19.09 -18.02
C ARG A 428 21.02 -19.81 -16.68
N SER A 429 21.13 -19.04 -15.59
CA SER A 429 21.20 -19.61 -14.24
C SER A 429 19.96 -20.45 -13.94
N ALA A 430 18.77 -19.90 -14.21
CA ALA A 430 17.52 -20.61 -14.00
C ALA A 430 17.39 -21.85 -14.89
N MET A 431 17.71 -21.76 -16.19
CA MET A 431 17.72 -22.91 -17.10
C MET A 431 18.66 -24.03 -16.61
N SER A 432 19.82 -23.66 -16.06
CA SER A 432 20.77 -24.62 -15.50
C SER A 432 20.21 -25.32 -14.25
N PHE A 433 19.54 -24.59 -13.36
CA PHE A 433 18.86 -25.20 -12.20
C PHE A 433 17.67 -26.07 -12.59
N MET A 434 16.92 -25.70 -13.64
CA MET A 434 15.87 -26.55 -14.19
C MET A 434 16.43 -27.88 -14.71
N LEU A 435 17.52 -27.84 -15.48
CA LEU A 435 18.22 -29.04 -15.95
C LEU A 435 18.74 -29.91 -14.79
N ALA A 436 19.10 -29.29 -13.67
CA ALA A 436 19.51 -29.99 -12.46
C ALA A 436 18.32 -30.53 -11.63
N GLY A 437 17.07 -30.36 -12.08
CA GLY A 437 15.87 -30.86 -11.41
C GLY A 437 15.46 -30.06 -10.18
N VAL A 438 15.91 -28.81 -10.03
CA VAL A 438 15.52 -27.95 -8.91
C VAL A 438 14.05 -27.55 -9.02
N GLU A 439 13.33 -27.64 -7.91
CA GLU A 439 11.91 -27.27 -7.85
C GLU A 439 11.67 -25.80 -8.23
N LYS A 440 10.58 -25.55 -8.97
CA LYS A 440 10.20 -24.22 -9.46
C LYS A 440 10.09 -23.18 -8.34
N ASN A 441 9.55 -23.55 -7.18
CA ASN A 441 9.42 -22.66 -6.02
C ASN A 441 10.78 -22.17 -5.51
N ASN A 442 11.80 -23.04 -5.54
CA ASN A 442 13.16 -22.71 -5.12
C ASN A 442 13.83 -21.76 -6.13
N ILE A 443 13.62 -21.99 -7.44
CA ILE A 443 14.12 -21.10 -8.49
C ILE A 443 13.43 -19.72 -8.42
N ALA A 444 12.10 -19.69 -8.25
CA ALA A 444 11.33 -18.46 -8.12
C ALA A 444 11.80 -17.62 -6.93
N TYR A 445 11.89 -18.22 -5.74
CA TYR A 445 12.41 -17.55 -4.55
C TYR A 445 13.87 -17.10 -4.73
N GLY A 446 14.72 -17.95 -5.33
CA GLY A 446 16.12 -17.64 -5.61
C GLY A 446 16.31 -16.47 -6.56
N ALA A 447 15.43 -16.30 -7.55
CA ALA A 447 15.44 -15.15 -8.45
C ALA A 447 15.14 -13.84 -7.71
N VAL A 448 14.09 -13.81 -6.89
CA VAL A 448 13.73 -12.63 -6.08
C VAL A 448 14.80 -12.33 -5.03
N GLU A 449 15.33 -13.34 -4.36
CA GLU A 449 16.39 -13.20 -3.36
C GLU A 449 17.67 -12.63 -3.99
N SER A 450 18.05 -13.13 -5.17
CA SER A 450 19.25 -12.68 -5.86
C SER A 450 19.13 -11.25 -6.41
N LEU A 451 17.92 -10.82 -6.80
CA LEU A 451 17.65 -9.41 -7.10
C LEU A 451 17.91 -8.52 -5.86
N GLY A 452 17.39 -8.91 -4.70
CA GLY A 452 17.65 -8.17 -3.46
C GLY A 452 19.14 -8.07 -3.12
N TYR A 453 19.93 -9.12 -3.37
CA TYR A 453 21.39 -9.07 -3.21
C TYR A 453 22.07 -8.16 -4.24
N PHE A 454 21.61 -8.15 -5.49
CA PHE A 454 22.11 -7.21 -6.49
C PHE A 454 21.87 -5.75 -6.10
N LEU A 455 20.68 -5.43 -5.58
CA LEU A 455 20.38 -4.08 -5.08
C LEU A 455 21.26 -3.70 -3.88
N ARG A 456 21.47 -4.64 -2.95
CA ARG A 456 22.39 -4.44 -1.81
C ARG A 456 23.80 -4.14 -2.30
N ASP A 457 24.35 -4.98 -3.17
CA ASP A 457 25.73 -4.85 -3.64
C ASP A 457 25.92 -3.53 -4.40
N THR A 458 24.92 -3.13 -5.19
CA THR A 458 24.91 -1.82 -5.87
C THR A 458 24.92 -0.66 -4.87
N TYR A 459 24.09 -0.72 -3.83
CA TYR A 459 24.03 0.31 -2.78
C TYR A 459 25.31 0.36 -1.94
N ASP A 460 25.84 -0.79 -1.53
CA ASP A 460 27.06 -0.89 -0.72
C ASP A 460 28.27 -0.32 -1.49
N ASP A 461 28.41 -0.62 -2.78
CA ASP A 461 29.46 -0.05 -3.65
C ASP A 461 29.41 1.48 -3.72
N LEU A 462 28.21 2.06 -3.78
CA LEU A 462 28.01 3.52 -3.80
C LEU A 462 28.30 4.15 -2.44
N ARG A 463 27.87 3.49 -1.36
CA ARG A 463 28.11 3.94 0.02
C ARG A 463 29.60 3.93 0.35
N ASP A 464 30.32 2.88 -0.05
CA ASP A 464 31.76 2.75 0.18
C ASP A 464 32.54 3.84 -0.59
N LYS A 465 32.02 4.25 -1.76
CA LYS A 465 32.49 5.42 -2.52
C LYS A 465 31.98 6.76 -1.96
N LYS A 466 31.24 6.75 -0.85
CA LYS A 466 30.61 7.90 -0.18
C LYS A 466 29.70 8.72 -1.10
N GLN A 467 29.06 8.08 -2.08
CA GLN A 467 28.12 8.75 -2.99
C GLN A 467 26.70 8.80 -2.42
N VAL A 468 26.36 7.85 -1.54
CA VAL A 468 25.04 7.75 -0.92
C VAL A 468 25.14 7.53 0.58
N ASP A 469 24.17 8.03 1.33
CA ASP A 469 24.01 7.85 2.78
C ASP A 469 22.83 6.94 3.12
N GLU A 470 21.82 6.91 2.25
CA GLU A 470 20.57 6.18 2.43
C GLU A 470 20.03 5.62 1.12
N ALA A 471 19.14 4.64 1.23
CA ALA A 471 18.37 4.10 0.11
C ALA A 471 16.88 4.33 0.34
N LEU A 472 16.18 4.84 -0.67
CA LEU A 472 14.73 5.02 -0.66
C LEU A 472 14.08 3.98 -1.56
N ILE A 473 13.18 3.18 -0.99
CA ILE A 473 12.49 2.09 -1.69
C ILE A 473 11.14 2.59 -2.21
N SER A 474 10.92 2.50 -3.53
CA SER A 474 9.70 2.92 -4.23
C SER A 474 9.38 2.02 -5.44
N GLY A 475 8.17 2.10 -5.98
CA GLY A 475 7.74 1.32 -7.15
C GLY A 475 6.89 0.09 -6.81
N SER A 476 6.00 -0.29 -7.73
CA SER A 476 4.97 -1.32 -7.51
C SER A 476 5.52 -2.71 -7.19
N LEU A 477 6.72 -3.06 -7.67
CA LEU A 477 7.30 -4.39 -7.45
C LEU A 477 7.59 -4.65 -5.96
N PHE A 478 7.78 -3.61 -5.15
CA PHE A 478 7.93 -3.73 -3.70
C PHE A 478 6.60 -3.96 -2.96
N SER A 479 5.47 -4.07 -3.67
CA SER A 479 4.23 -4.60 -3.11
C SER A 479 4.36 -6.11 -2.76
N HIS A 480 5.31 -6.80 -3.38
CA HIS A 480 5.63 -8.20 -3.12
C HIS A 480 6.46 -8.39 -1.85
N LYS A 481 5.91 -9.14 -0.90
CA LYS A 481 6.42 -9.26 0.48
C LYS A 481 7.84 -9.80 0.54
N SER A 482 8.18 -10.76 -0.33
CA SER A 482 9.50 -11.39 -0.37
C SER A 482 10.59 -10.41 -0.82
N LEU A 483 10.37 -9.67 -1.92
CA LEU A 483 11.33 -8.67 -2.40
C LEU A 483 11.51 -7.54 -1.39
N LEU A 484 10.40 -7.00 -0.87
CA LEU A 484 10.43 -5.95 0.14
C LEU A 484 11.21 -6.40 1.38
N LYS A 485 10.90 -7.59 1.91
CA LYS A 485 11.59 -8.19 3.06
C LYS A 485 13.09 -8.28 2.84
N ILE A 486 13.51 -8.87 1.72
CA ILE A 486 14.92 -9.11 1.41
C ILE A 486 15.65 -7.76 1.29
N THR A 487 15.02 -6.79 0.61
CA THR A 487 15.60 -5.46 0.41
C THR A 487 15.77 -4.73 1.74
N LEU A 488 14.71 -4.62 2.56
CA LEU A 488 14.77 -3.96 3.87
C LEU A 488 15.74 -4.62 4.84
N LYS A 489 15.85 -5.95 4.80
CA LYS A 489 16.77 -6.72 5.65
C LYS A 489 18.24 -6.46 5.29
N HIS A 490 18.55 -6.28 4.01
CA HIS A 490 19.92 -6.25 3.52
C HIS A 490 20.46 -4.86 3.24
N LEU A 491 19.61 -3.88 2.91
CA LEU A 491 20.04 -2.50 2.71
C LEU A 491 20.07 -1.75 4.04
N LYS A 492 21.28 -1.36 4.46
CA LYS A 492 21.47 -0.49 5.63
C LYS A 492 20.89 0.90 5.34
N ASN A 493 20.40 1.58 6.38
CA ASN A 493 19.82 2.93 6.29
C ASN A 493 18.78 3.04 5.14
N SER A 494 17.93 2.02 5.01
CA SER A 494 16.85 2.01 4.03
C SER A 494 15.56 2.58 4.59
N ASN A 495 14.97 3.49 3.82
CA ASN A 495 13.70 4.14 4.11
C ASN A 495 12.67 3.78 3.03
N LEU A 496 11.39 3.82 3.42
CA LEU A 496 10.27 3.66 2.49
C LEU A 496 9.88 5.03 1.92
N SER A 497 9.30 5.02 0.72
CA SER A 497 8.73 6.19 0.07
C SER A 497 7.72 6.93 0.96
N ASP A 498 7.81 8.28 1.01
CA ASP A 498 6.84 9.13 1.74
C ASP A 498 5.52 9.32 0.99
N VAL A 499 5.46 8.83 -0.25
CA VAL A 499 4.28 8.85 -1.13
C VAL A 499 3.98 7.41 -1.56
N PRO A 500 2.77 7.11 -2.09
CA PRO A 500 2.42 5.78 -2.54
C PRO A 500 3.50 5.18 -3.46
N LEU A 501 3.75 3.88 -3.33
CA LEU A 501 4.76 3.20 -4.13
C LEU A 501 4.53 3.36 -5.64
N TYR A 502 3.28 3.52 -6.08
CA TYR A 502 2.95 3.69 -7.48
C TYR A 502 1.62 4.46 -7.68
N ILE A 503 1.39 4.93 -8.91
CA ILE A 503 0.24 5.77 -9.30
C ILE A 503 -0.43 5.23 -10.57
#